data_AF-B7BBF1-F1
#
_entry.id   AF-B7BBF1-F1
#
_cell.length_a   1.000
_cell.length_b   1.000
_cell.length_c   1.000
_cell.angle_alpha   90.00
_cell.angle_beta   90.00
_cell.angle_gamma   90.00
#
_symmetry.space_group_name_H-M   'P 1'
#
loop_
_entity.id
_entity.type
_entity.pdbx_description
1 polymer ?
#
loop_
_entity_poly.entity_id
_entity_poly.type
_entity_poly.pdbx_seq_one_letter_code
_entity_poly.pdbx_strand_id
1 'polypeptide(L)'
;RNDISDENCYDDFELIKQELVDINFYVLLDCGYTPQASYRNVALKCIARIKNLHSILDDRINYIVCSTSFPNNVRDLGDVDSDTFSISEIDIYNLISEQCSNIIYGDYASINPVRNDTITMARGWIPRIDTPLERSIFYYKQRRPKGVSAYASTYIQVAQQTVRDSRFPKAIEDNWGVEQIRSCAKGGAPSSSPSFWISVRMNIYIEQQIKRIYSY
;
A
#
# COMPACT_ATOMS: atom_id res chain seq x y z
N ARG A 1 3.58 -6.71 20.30
CA ARG A 1 3.49 -5.62 19.29
C ARG A 1 3.59 -4.34 20.08
N ASN A 2 4.73 -3.65 19.96
CA ASN A 2 4.95 -2.37 20.62
C ASN A 2 4.80 -1.29 19.56
N ASP A 3 4.21 -0.16 19.93
CA ASP A 3 4.09 0.97 19.00
C ASP A 3 5.50 1.45 18.63
N ILE A 4 5.70 2.01 17.44
CA ILE A 4 6.98 2.62 17.07
C ILE A 4 7.30 3.85 17.95
N SER A 5 6.31 4.40 18.67
CA SER A 5 6.51 5.40 19.72
C SER A 5 6.89 4.82 21.08
N ASP A 6 6.78 3.51 21.28
CA ASP A 6 7.11 2.86 22.54
C ASP A 6 8.60 2.54 22.60
N GLU A 7 9.33 3.22 23.49
CA GLU A 7 10.77 3.05 23.68
C GLU A 7 11.15 1.92 24.65
N ASN A 8 10.18 1.26 25.30
CA ASN A 8 10.47 0.19 26.28
C ASN A 8 10.49 -1.21 25.66
N CYS A 9 10.64 -1.31 24.33
CA CYS A 9 10.58 -2.59 23.62
C CYS A 9 11.88 -3.41 23.66
N TYR A 10 12.93 -2.90 24.30
CA TYR A 10 14.30 -3.44 24.18
C TYR A 10 14.66 -4.49 25.23
N ASP A 11 14.07 -4.42 26.42
CA ASP A 11 14.43 -5.27 27.57
C ASP A 11 14.25 -6.77 27.28
N ASP A 12 13.19 -7.11 26.53
CA ASP A 12 12.93 -8.49 26.11
C ASP A 12 14.07 -9.05 25.25
N PHE A 13 14.66 -8.21 24.38
CA PHE A 13 15.76 -8.61 23.51
C PHE A 13 17.05 -8.84 24.29
N GLU A 14 17.32 -8.05 25.32
CA GLU A 14 18.46 -8.27 26.22
C GLU A 14 18.37 -9.61 26.95
N LEU A 15 17.15 -10.01 27.33
CA LEU A 15 16.90 -11.29 28.01
C LEU A 15 17.11 -12.49 27.09
N ILE A 16 16.68 -12.41 25.83
CA ILE A 16 16.66 -13.56 24.91
C ILE A 16 17.84 -13.61 23.94
N LYS A 17 18.71 -12.60 23.87
CA LYS A 17 19.77 -12.51 22.84
C LYS A 17 20.69 -13.73 22.75
N GLN A 18 20.95 -14.41 23.86
CA GLN A 18 21.81 -15.61 23.88
C GLN A 18 21.13 -16.79 23.18
N GLU A 19 19.80 -16.90 23.27
CA GLU A 19 19.01 -17.94 22.62
C GLU A 19 18.85 -17.71 21.11
N LEU A 20 19.18 -16.51 20.63
CA LEU A 20 19.04 -16.12 19.21
C LEU A 20 20.32 -16.36 18.38
N VAL A 21 21.43 -16.82 18.98
CA VAL A 21 22.78 -16.83 18.36
C VAL A 21 22.88 -17.66 17.07
N ASP A 22 22.03 -18.66 16.86
CA ASP A 22 22.01 -19.48 15.63
C ASP A 22 20.63 -19.51 14.96
N ILE A 23 19.77 -18.55 15.32
CA ILE A 23 18.41 -18.46 14.77
C ILE A 23 18.41 -17.41 13.66
N ASN A 24 17.88 -17.79 12.49
CA ASN A 24 17.56 -16.80 11.46
C ASN A 24 16.35 -15.98 11.91
N PHE A 25 16.64 -14.85 12.56
CA PHE A 25 15.65 -14.03 13.25
C PHE A 25 15.25 -12.81 12.41
N TYR A 26 13.94 -12.60 12.31
CA TYR A 26 13.34 -11.48 11.58
C TYR A 26 12.58 -10.58 12.55
N VAL A 27 12.85 -9.28 12.49
CA VAL A 27 12.10 -8.26 13.23
C VAL A 27 11.20 -7.51 12.26
N LEU A 28 9.89 -7.56 12.49
CA LEU A 28 8.91 -6.77 11.76
C LEU A 28 8.71 -5.40 12.42
N LEU A 29 9.11 -4.34 11.73
CA LEU A 29 8.79 -2.96 12.08
C LEU A 29 7.52 -2.54 11.34
N ASP A 30 6.38 -2.73 12.02
CA ASP A 30 5.08 -2.34 11.52
C ASP A 30 4.77 -0.88 11.83
N CYS A 31 4.84 -0.04 10.80
CA CYS A 31 4.56 1.40 10.87
C CYS A 31 3.10 1.74 10.55
N GLY A 32 2.25 0.75 10.26
CA GLY A 32 0.85 0.94 9.91
C GLY A 32 0.61 1.95 8.78
N TYR A 33 -0.48 2.72 8.90
CA TYR A 33 -0.79 3.81 7.97
C TYR A 33 0.10 5.02 8.24
N THR A 34 0.85 5.44 7.23
CA THR A 34 1.74 6.60 7.26
C THR A 34 1.27 7.65 6.24
N PRO A 35 0.76 8.81 6.68
CA PRO A 35 0.45 9.91 5.79
C PRO A 35 1.68 10.34 4.98
N GLN A 36 1.48 10.70 3.71
CA GLN A 36 2.57 11.09 2.81
C GLN A 36 3.43 12.23 3.37
N ALA A 37 2.88 13.18 4.13
CA ALA A 37 3.68 14.25 4.72
C ALA A 37 4.64 13.78 5.84
N SER A 38 4.42 12.59 6.39
CA SER A 38 5.11 12.08 7.57
C SER A 38 6.16 11.01 7.28
N TYR A 39 6.33 10.60 6.00
CA TYR A 39 7.19 9.47 5.64
C TYR A 39 8.63 9.60 6.18
N ARG A 40 9.22 10.79 6.09
CA ARG A 40 10.58 11.05 6.60
C ARG A 40 10.70 10.84 8.10
N ASN A 41 9.72 11.35 8.86
CA ASN A 41 9.72 11.21 10.32
C ASN A 41 9.57 9.75 10.74
N VAL A 42 8.73 8.98 10.02
CA VAL A 42 8.58 7.54 10.26
C VAL A 42 9.87 6.79 9.92
N ALA A 43 10.52 7.10 8.79
CA ALA A 43 11.79 6.50 8.41
C ALA A 43 12.88 6.76 9.46
N LEU A 44 13.02 8.01 9.94
CA LEU A 44 14.00 8.36 10.97
C LEU A 44 13.78 7.61 12.30
N LYS A 45 12.51 7.40 12.69
CA LYS A 45 12.18 6.57 13.86
C LYS A 45 12.54 5.11 13.65
N CYS A 46 12.28 4.56 12.46
CA CYS A 46 12.69 3.20 12.11
C CYS A 46 14.21 3.05 12.18
N ILE A 47 14.97 4.00 11.61
CA ILE A 47 16.44 4.00 11.65
C ILE A 47 16.95 3.99 13.09
N ALA A 48 16.39 4.85 13.96
CA ALA A 48 16.77 4.87 15.37
C ALA A 48 16.47 3.53 16.05
N ARG A 49 15.28 2.95 15.82
CA ARG A 49 14.88 1.65 16.34
C ARG A 49 15.80 0.52 15.90
N ILE A 50 16.15 0.48 14.61
CA ILE A 50 17.05 -0.52 14.03
C ILE A 50 18.44 -0.40 14.66
N LYS A 51 18.99 0.81 14.77
CA LYS A 51 20.31 1.04 15.40
C LYS A 51 20.33 0.60 16.86
N ASN A 52 19.26 0.86 17.61
CA ASN A 52 19.15 0.40 19.00
C ASN A 52 19.09 -1.13 19.08
N LEU A 53 18.24 -1.79 18.28
CA LEU A 53 18.16 -3.26 18.24
C LEU A 53 19.47 -3.90 17.79
N HIS A 54 20.14 -3.29 16.82
CA HIS A 54 21.44 -3.71 16.33
C HIS A 54 22.50 -3.69 17.44
N SER A 55 22.50 -2.66 18.30
CA SER A 55 23.43 -2.61 19.45
C SER A 55 23.23 -3.73 20.49
N ILE A 56 22.05 -4.37 20.51
CA ILE A 56 21.69 -5.44 21.45
C ILE A 56 21.93 -6.82 20.82
N LEU A 57 21.60 -6.97 19.53
CA LEU A 57 21.44 -8.25 18.86
C LEU A 57 22.46 -8.53 17.74
N ASP A 58 23.29 -7.54 17.41
CA ASP A 58 24.35 -7.58 16.40
C ASP A 58 23.84 -7.64 14.93
N ASP A 59 24.76 -7.70 13.96
CA ASP A 59 24.55 -7.63 12.50
C ASP A 59 23.78 -8.81 11.87
N ARG A 60 23.29 -9.76 12.67
CA ARG A 60 22.70 -11.01 12.14
C ARG A 60 21.19 -10.94 11.91
N ILE A 61 20.54 -9.87 12.35
CA ILE A 61 19.09 -9.72 12.26
C ILE A 61 18.67 -9.13 10.92
N ASN A 62 17.61 -9.70 10.36
CA ASN A 62 16.89 -9.15 9.22
C ASN A 62 15.71 -8.31 9.70
N TYR A 63 15.58 -7.09 9.17
CA TYR A 63 14.49 -6.18 9.52
C TYR A 63 13.52 -6.04 8.36
N ILE A 64 12.26 -6.40 8.59
CA ILE A 64 11.17 -6.17 7.63
C ILE A 64 10.49 -4.86 8.02
N VAL A 65 10.51 -3.87 7.14
CA VAL A 65 9.81 -2.59 7.39
C VAL A 65 8.51 -2.60 6.61
N CYS A 66 7.38 -2.56 7.32
CA CYS A 66 6.05 -2.54 6.71
C CYS A 66 5.34 -1.22 6.98
N SER A 67 4.85 -0.56 5.94
CA SER A 67 4.03 0.65 6.04
C SER A 67 3.05 0.74 4.87
N THR A 68 2.11 1.69 4.92
CA THR A 68 1.22 2.00 3.80
C THR A 68 0.90 3.48 3.77
N SER A 69 0.99 4.11 2.61
CA SER A 69 0.45 5.46 2.39
C SER A 69 -1.02 5.44 1.98
N PHE A 70 -1.62 4.26 1.79
CA PHE A 70 -3.01 4.17 1.34
C PHE A 70 -3.96 4.59 2.47
N PRO A 71 -4.79 5.63 2.26
CA PRO A 71 -5.57 6.24 3.32
C PRO A 71 -6.69 5.32 3.80
N ASN A 72 -7.11 5.52 5.05
CA ASN A 72 -8.29 4.83 5.57
C ASN A 72 -9.57 5.37 4.91
N ASN A 73 -9.62 6.68 4.65
CA ASN A 73 -10.68 7.30 3.88
C ASN A 73 -10.10 7.95 2.63
N VAL A 74 -10.62 7.56 1.47
CA VAL A 74 -10.21 8.15 0.19
C VAL A 74 -10.50 9.65 0.06
N ARG A 75 -11.29 10.24 0.96
CA ARG A 75 -11.44 11.71 1.10
C ARG A 75 -10.21 12.38 1.69
N ASP A 76 -9.32 11.65 2.36
CA ASP A 76 -8.05 12.17 2.88
C ASP A 76 -7.11 12.56 1.72
N LEU A 77 -7.38 12.07 0.50
CA LEU A 77 -6.72 12.46 -0.75
C LEU A 77 -7.44 13.62 -1.46
N GLY A 78 -8.39 14.28 -0.81
CA GLY A 78 -9.22 15.35 -1.37
C GLY A 78 -10.55 14.86 -1.98
N ASP A 79 -11.41 15.82 -2.34
CA ASP A 79 -12.70 15.55 -2.99
C ASP A 79 -12.70 15.94 -4.47
N VAL A 80 -11.69 15.46 -5.20
CA VAL A 80 -11.59 15.58 -6.67
C VAL A 80 -11.94 14.26 -7.35
N ASP A 81 -12.41 14.32 -8.59
CA ASP A 81 -12.82 13.13 -9.35
C ASP A 81 -11.63 12.30 -9.85
N SER A 82 -10.44 12.89 -9.91
CA SER A 82 -9.19 12.19 -10.22
C SER A 82 -8.02 12.87 -9.55
N ASP A 83 -7.05 12.10 -9.09
CA ASP A 83 -5.78 12.60 -8.58
C ASP A 83 -4.69 11.52 -8.68
N THR A 84 -3.47 11.84 -8.24
CA THR A 84 -2.34 10.93 -8.12
C THR A 84 -1.62 11.16 -6.81
N PHE A 85 -1.28 10.08 -6.12
CA PHE A 85 -0.56 10.13 -4.86
C PHE A 85 0.62 9.16 -4.84
N SER A 86 1.62 9.48 -4.04
CA SER A 86 2.86 8.69 -3.95
C SER A 86 2.70 7.46 -3.05
N ILE A 87 3.44 6.40 -3.39
CA ILE A 87 3.59 5.19 -2.58
C ILE A 87 4.74 5.45 -1.59
N SER A 88 4.44 6.08 -0.45
CA SER A 88 5.47 6.57 0.48
C SER A 88 6.21 5.46 1.22
N GLU A 89 5.64 4.25 1.30
CA GLU A 89 6.31 3.07 1.84
C GLU A 89 7.60 2.72 1.06
N ILE A 90 7.66 3.03 -0.24
CA ILE A 90 8.89 2.92 -1.05
C ILE A 90 9.94 3.91 -0.56
N ASP A 91 9.54 5.17 -0.32
CA ASP A 91 10.47 6.21 0.12
C ASP A 91 10.97 5.96 1.55
N ILE A 92 10.12 5.42 2.42
CA ILE A 92 10.50 4.98 3.77
C ILE A 92 11.56 3.89 3.69
N TYR A 93 11.31 2.83 2.92
CA TYR A 93 12.26 1.74 2.74
C TYR A 93 13.60 2.21 2.18
N ASN A 94 13.59 3.07 1.16
CA ASN A 94 14.83 3.56 0.55
C ASN A 94 15.67 4.35 1.57
N LEU A 95 15.05 5.27 2.32
CA LEU A 95 15.75 6.06 3.34
C LEU A 95 16.37 5.19 4.45
N ILE A 96 15.69 4.11 4.84
CA ILE A 96 16.20 3.18 5.85
C ILE A 96 17.35 2.34 5.27
N SER A 97 17.19 1.84 4.04
CA SER A 97 18.18 1.00 3.36
C SER A 97 19.47 1.75 3.01
N GLU A 98 19.41 3.08 2.87
CA GLU A 98 20.59 3.93 2.74
C GLU A 98 21.43 4.03 4.02
N GLN A 99 20.85 3.74 5.19
CA GLN A 99 21.48 3.97 6.50
C GLN A 99 21.61 2.72 7.36
N CYS A 100 21.00 1.61 6.96
CA CYS A 100 20.97 0.36 7.73
C CYS A 100 21.14 -0.84 6.78
N SER A 101 21.80 -1.88 7.26
CA SER A 101 21.96 -3.18 6.58
C SER A 101 20.81 -4.13 6.90
N ASN A 102 20.68 -5.20 6.11
CA ASN A 102 19.71 -6.29 6.32
C ASN A 102 18.25 -5.83 6.36
N ILE A 103 17.90 -4.86 5.53
CA ILE A 103 16.55 -4.32 5.42
C ILE A 103 15.79 -5.03 4.30
N ILE A 104 14.59 -5.50 4.61
CA ILE A 104 13.68 -6.17 3.71
C ILE A 104 12.44 -5.29 3.52
N TYR A 105 12.08 -5.07 2.27
CA TYR A 105 10.88 -4.33 1.91
C TYR A 105 9.63 -5.14 2.29
N GLY A 106 8.69 -4.51 2.98
CA GLY A 106 7.34 -5.01 3.18
C GLY A 106 6.32 -3.88 3.15
N ASP A 107 5.06 -4.20 2.88
CA ASP A 107 3.97 -3.24 2.89
C ASP A 107 2.61 -3.94 3.06
N TYR A 108 1.54 -3.14 2.99
CA TYR A 108 0.15 -3.62 3.06
C TYR A 108 -0.52 -3.77 1.69
N ALA A 109 0.25 -3.99 0.63
CA ALA A 109 -0.23 -4.16 -0.74
C ALA A 109 -1.20 -3.05 -1.20
N SER A 110 -0.91 -1.79 -0.82
CA SER A 110 -1.78 -0.65 -1.05
C SER A 110 -3.18 -0.79 -0.42
N ILE A 111 -3.25 -1.26 0.82
CA ILE A 111 -4.47 -1.33 1.63
C ILE A 111 -4.19 -0.66 2.97
N ASN A 112 -5.24 -0.11 3.59
CA ASN A 112 -5.15 0.35 4.97
C ASN A 112 -5.33 -0.81 5.95
N PRO A 113 -4.43 -1.01 6.95
CA PRO A 113 -4.57 -2.08 7.93
C PRO A 113 -5.76 -1.93 8.87
N VAL A 114 -6.31 -0.72 8.99
CA VAL A 114 -7.51 -0.45 9.81
C VAL A 114 -8.74 -0.78 8.97
N ARG A 115 -9.46 -1.82 9.38
CA ARG A 115 -10.71 -2.22 8.73
C ARG A 115 -11.84 -1.25 9.09
N ASN A 116 -12.59 -0.84 8.07
CA ASN A 116 -13.78 0.00 8.21
C ASN A 116 -15.06 -0.84 8.46
N ASP A 117 -14.98 -1.84 9.35
CA ASP A 117 -16.09 -2.78 9.59
C ASP A 117 -17.32 -2.11 10.22
N THR A 118 -17.13 -0.96 10.89
CA THR A 118 -18.19 -0.20 11.55
C THR A 118 -18.80 0.90 10.68
N ILE A 119 -18.28 1.11 9.46
CA ILE A 119 -18.77 2.17 8.56
C ILE A 119 -19.99 1.68 7.78
N THR A 120 -21.19 2.09 8.22
CA THR A 120 -22.42 1.89 7.46
C THR A 120 -22.48 2.89 6.30
N MET A 121 -22.34 2.43 5.05
CA MET A 121 -22.44 3.28 3.87
C MET A 121 -23.89 3.64 3.53
N ALA A 122 -24.52 4.48 4.35
CA ALA A 122 -25.93 4.88 4.19
C ALA A 122 -26.26 5.55 2.84
N ARG A 123 -25.27 6.10 2.13
CA ARG A 123 -25.42 6.73 0.81
C ARG A 123 -24.78 5.92 -0.34
N GLY A 124 -24.40 4.67 -0.07
CA GLY A 124 -23.63 3.82 -0.98
C GLY A 124 -22.19 4.33 -1.21
N TRP A 125 -21.43 3.63 -2.04
CA TRP A 125 -20.08 4.04 -2.46
C TRP A 125 -20.08 4.81 -3.78
N ILE A 126 -18.99 5.54 -4.02
CA ILE A 126 -18.66 6.17 -5.30
C ILE A 126 -17.79 5.17 -6.08
N PRO A 127 -18.21 4.69 -7.26
CA PRO A 127 -17.36 3.93 -8.16
C PRO A 127 -16.01 4.60 -8.37
N ARG A 128 -14.94 3.86 -8.07
CA ARG A 128 -13.55 4.32 -8.14
C ARG A 128 -12.68 3.18 -8.62
N ILE A 129 -11.72 3.48 -9.49
CA ILE A 129 -10.66 2.56 -9.91
C ILE A 129 -9.33 3.23 -9.60
N ASP A 130 -8.58 2.62 -8.68
CA ASP A 130 -7.21 2.96 -8.35
C ASP A 130 -6.27 2.12 -9.22
N THR A 131 -5.31 2.76 -9.88
CA THR A 131 -4.36 2.08 -10.78
C THR A 131 -2.93 2.36 -10.32
N PRO A 132 -2.26 1.37 -9.73
CA PRO A 132 -0.87 1.48 -9.34
C PRO A 132 0.08 1.61 -10.53
N LEU A 133 0.98 2.58 -10.39
CA LEU A 133 2.22 2.74 -11.14
C LEU A 133 3.38 2.23 -10.27
N GLU A 134 4.61 2.37 -10.77
CA GLU A 134 5.81 1.93 -10.04
C GLU A 134 5.98 2.61 -8.67
N ARG A 135 5.74 3.93 -8.60
CA ARG A 135 5.96 4.76 -7.38
C ARG A 135 4.77 5.61 -6.95
N SER A 136 3.64 5.49 -7.64
CA SER A 136 2.45 6.29 -7.38
C SER A 136 1.19 5.52 -7.76
N ILE A 137 0.05 6.02 -7.33
CA ILE A 137 -1.26 5.48 -7.68
C ILE A 137 -2.10 6.64 -8.20
N PHE A 138 -2.63 6.50 -9.40
CA PHE A 138 -3.65 7.42 -9.90
C PHE A 138 -5.03 6.79 -9.78
N TYR A 139 -6.06 7.62 -9.69
CA TYR A 139 -7.42 7.12 -9.66
C TYR A 139 -8.37 7.99 -10.47
N TYR A 140 -9.46 7.36 -10.89
CA TYR A 140 -10.67 8.03 -11.36
C TYR A 140 -11.84 7.56 -10.48
N LYS A 141 -12.72 8.49 -10.10
CA LYS A 141 -13.97 8.19 -9.40
C LYS A 141 -15.12 8.98 -10.03
N GLN A 142 -16.32 8.42 -9.99
CA GLN A 142 -17.49 9.11 -10.53
C GLN A 142 -18.73 8.81 -9.70
N ARG A 143 -19.50 9.85 -9.35
CA ARG A 143 -20.79 9.67 -8.68
C ARG A 143 -21.81 9.10 -9.67
N ARG A 144 -22.63 8.17 -9.17
CA ARG A 144 -23.78 7.65 -9.93
C ARG A 144 -24.78 8.79 -10.22
N PRO A 145 -25.46 8.76 -11.37
CA PRO A 145 -26.61 9.64 -11.62
C PRO A 145 -27.66 9.51 -10.51
N LYS A 146 -28.29 10.64 -10.13
CA LYS A 146 -29.33 10.66 -9.08
C LYS A 146 -30.49 9.74 -9.50
N GLY A 147 -30.95 8.90 -8.57
CA GLY A 147 -32.12 8.04 -8.76
C GLY A 147 -31.88 6.75 -9.55
N VAL A 148 -30.64 6.42 -9.92
CA VAL A 148 -30.33 5.20 -10.70
C VAL A 148 -29.39 4.26 -9.95
N SER A 149 -29.73 2.97 -9.88
CA SER A 149 -28.86 1.89 -9.38
C SER A 149 -27.81 1.47 -10.43
N ALA A 150 -27.09 2.44 -11.00
CA ALA A 150 -26.25 2.24 -12.19
C ALA A 150 -24.77 1.97 -11.86
N TYR A 151 -24.48 1.08 -10.89
CA TYR A 151 -23.09 0.83 -10.49
C TYR A 151 -22.24 0.31 -11.66
N ALA A 152 -22.75 -0.69 -12.39
CA ALA A 152 -22.06 -1.29 -13.53
C ALA A 152 -21.71 -0.25 -14.61
N SER A 153 -22.67 0.55 -15.08
CA SER A 153 -22.41 1.55 -16.12
C SER A 153 -21.49 2.68 -15.64
N THR A 154 -21.55 3.06 -14.37
CA THR A 154 -20.61 4.04 -13.81
C THR A 154 -19.20 3.48 -13.75
N TYR A 155 -19.00 2.20 -13.36
CA TYR A 155 -17.68 1.56 -13.41
C TYR A 155 -17.15 1.44 -14.85
N ILE A 156 -18.01 1.17 -15.84
CA ILE A 156 -17.60 1.18 -17.25
C ILE A 156 -17.04 2.56 -17.64
N GLN A 157 -17.69 3.65 -17.25
CA GLN A 157 -17.23 5.01 -17.54
C GLN A 157 -15.92 5.35 -16.82
N VAL A 158 -15.78 4.94 -15.57
CA VAL A 158 -14.52 5.10 -14.81
C VAL A 158 -13.40 4.29 -15.47
N ALA A 159 -13.65 3.03 -15.85
CA ALA A 159 -12.66 2.18 -16.52
C ALA A 159 -12.23 2.74 -17.89
N GLN A 160 -13.15 3.34 -18.64
CA GLN A 160 -12.83 4.02 -19.89
C GLN A 160 -11.90 5.21 -19.69
N GLN A 161 -12.10 5.99 -18.63
CA GLN A 161 -11.18 7.08 -18.26
C GLN A 161 -9.80 6.50 -17.87
N THR A 162 -9.79 5.48 -17.01
CA THR A 162 -8.56 4.80 -16.57
C THR A 162 -7.72 4.26 -17.73
N VAL A 163 -8.33 3.59 -18.73
CA VAL A 163 -7.60 3.01 -19.88
C VAL A 163 -7.12 4.08 -20.87
N ARG A 164 -7.81 5.24 -20.94
CA ARG A 164 -7.41 6.37 -21.79
C ARG A 164 -6.28 7.19 -21.19
N ASP A 165 -6.07 7.14 -19.87
CA ASP A 165 -4.92 7.76 -19.22
C ASP A 165 -3.62 7.22 -19.84
N SER A 166 -2.73 8.13 -20.23
CA SER A 166 -1.46 7.77 -20.89
C SER A 166 -0.55 6.96 -19.98
N ARG A 167 -0.73 7.06 -18.66
CA ARG A 167 0.03 6.34 -17.63
C ARG A 167 -0.50 4.94 -17.36
N PHE A 168 -1.66 4.56 -17.90
CA PHE A 168 -2.22 3.23 -17.70
C PHE A 168 -1.16 2.16 -18.03
N PRO A 169 -0.89 1.17 -17.14
CA PRO A 169 0.26 0.27 -17.26
C PRO A 169 0.08 -0.78 -18.35
N LYS A 170 0.11 -0.34 -19.62
CA LYS A 170 -0.16 -1.18 -20.78
C LYS A 170 0.88 -2.28 -20.98
N ALA A 171 2.11 -2.02 -20.53
CA ALA A 171 3.26 -2.92 -20.63
C ALA A 171 3.26 -4.04 -19.58
N ILE A 172 2.34 -4.03 -18.61
CA ILE A 172 2.14 -5.19 -17.74
C ILE A 172 1.29 -6.21 -18.50
N GLU A 173 1.97 -7.15 -19.16
CA GLU A 173 1.37 -8.32 -19.78
C GLU A 173 0.88 -9.31 -18.73
N ASP A 174 -0.17 -10.07 -19.05
CA ASP A 174 -0.74 -11.16 -18.22
C ASP A 174 -1.10 -10.81 -16.76
N ASN A 175 -1.39 -9.55 -16.47
CA ASN A 175 -1.90 -9.14 -15.16
C ASN A 175 -3.42 -9.09 -15.12
N TRP A 176 -4.00 -9.96 -14.29
CA TRP A 176 -5.44 -10.09 -14.10
C TRP A 176 -6.13 -8.75 -13.80
N GLY A 177 -5.56 -7.91 -12.92
CA GLY A 177 -6.14 -6.63 -12.56
C GLY A 177 -6.22 -5.66 -13.75
N VAL A 178 -5.14 -5.57 -14.54
CA VAL A 178 -5.11 -4.79 -15.79
C VAL A 178 -6.20 -5.28 -16.77
N GLU A 179 -6.36 -6.60 -16.90
CA GLU A 179 -7.38 -7.21 -17.74
C GLU A 179 -8.81 -6.89 -17.27
N GLN A 180 -9.07 -6.90 -15.96
CA GLN A 180 -10.39 -6.54 -15.42
C GLN A 180 -10.76 -5.10 -15.75
N ILE A 181 -9.80 -4.16 -15.66
CA ILE A 181 -10.03 -2.76 -16.04
C ILE A 181 -10.30 -2.66 -17.56
N ARG A 182 -9.50 -3.33 -18.40
CA ARG A 182 -9.71 -3.36 -19.87
C ARG A 182 -11.07 -3.95 -20.24
N SER A 183 -11.44 -5.07 -19.63
CA SER A 183 -12.73 -5.74 -19.84
C SER A 183 -13.90 -4.83 -19.46
N CYS A 184 -13.80 -4.16 -18.31
CA CYS A 184 -14.81 -3.21 -17.88
C CYS A 184 -14.93 -2.02 -18.83
N ALA A 185 -13.81 -1.46 -19.31
CA ALA A 185 -13.81 -0.35 -20.26
C ALA A 185 -14.51 -0.70 -21.59
N LYS A 186 -14.48 -1.97 -22.01
CA LYS A 186 -15.18 -2.51 -23.20
C LYS A 186 -16.68 -2.77 -22.99
N GLY A 187 -17.21 -2.48 -21.81
CA GLY A 187 -18.62 -2.69 -21.46
C GLY A 187 -18.88 -3.90 -20.55
N GLY A 188 -17.84 -4.61 -20.12
CA GLY A 188 -17.96 -5.65 -19.10
C GLY A 188 -18.38 -5.08 -17.75
N ALA A 189 -19.09 -5.87 -16.95
CA ALA A 189 -19.48 -5.51 -15.59
C ALA A 189 -18.98 -6.57 -14.59
N PRO A 190 -17.64 -6.71 -14.43
CA PRO A 190 -17.06 -7.83 -13.68
C PRO A 190 -17.47 -7.82 -12.20
N SER A 191 -17.65 -6.63 -11.62
CA SER A 191 -18.32 -6.47 -10.33
C SER A 191 -18.75 -5.01 -10.12
N SER A 192 -19.74 -4.83 -9.24
CA SER A 192 -20.13 -3.52 -8.71
C SER A 192 -19.62 -3.28 -7.29
N SER A 193 -18.95 -4.24 -6.65
CA SER A 193 -18.51 -4.14 -5.25
C SER A 193 -17.15 -3.42 -5.10
N PRO A 194 -16.95 -2.62 -4.03
CA PRO A 194 -15.63 -2.04 -3.73
C PRO A 194 -14.54 -3.10 -3.50
N SER A 195 -14.89 -4.23 -2.87
CA SER A 195 -13.93 -5.31 -2.57
C SER A 195 -13.26 -5.87 -3.82
N PHE A 196 -14.02 -6.03 -4.92
CA PHE A 196 -13.47 -6.49 -6.18
C PHE A 196 -12.42 -5.53 -6.74
N TRP A 197 -12.71 -4.22 -6.71
CA TRP A 197 -11.79 -3.21 -7.22
C TRP A 197 -10.56 -3.02 -6.32
N ILE A 198 -10.66 -3.31 -5.02
CA ILE A 198 -9.51 -3.42 -4.13
C ILE A 198 -8.62 -4.60 -4.57
N SER A 199 -9.19 -5.78 -4.84
CA SER A 199 -8.43 -6.93 -5.35
C SER A 199 -7.73 -6.62 -6.68
N VAL A 200 -8.41 -5.91 -7.58
CA VAL A 200 -7.82 -5.42 -8.85
C VAL A 200 -6.61 -4.52 -8.57
N ARG A 201 -6.75 -3.52 -7.68
CA ARG A 201 -5.62 -2.65 -7.28
C ARG A 201 -4.47 -3.45 -6.70
N MET A 202 -4.73 -4.34 -5.74
CA MET A 202 -3.70 -5.16 -5.08
C MET A 202 -2.92 -5.99 -6.10
N ASN A 203 -3.61 -6.61 -7.05
CA ASN A 203 -2.99 -7.46 -8.06
C ASN A 203 -2.05 -6.66 -8.98
N ILE A 204 -2.44 -5.46 -9.40
CA ILE A 204 -1.56 -4.58 -10.17
C ILE A 204 -0.39 -4.10 -9.29
N TYR A 205 -0.67 -3.73 -8.05
CA TYR A 205 0.33 -3.21 -7.10
C TYR A 205 1.44 -4.22 -6.84
N ILE A 206 1.10 -5.47 -6.51
CA ILE A 206 2.08 -6.53 -6.23
C ILE A 206 3.00 -6.74 -7.44
N GLU A 207 2.44 -6.78 -8.64
CA GLU A 207 3.21 -6.91 -9.88
C GLU A 207 4.18 -5.73 -10.07
N GLN A 208 3.75 -4.50 -9.80
CA GLN A 208 4.62 -3.32 -9.84
C GLN A 208 5.75 -3.42 -8.81
N GLN A 209 5.47 -3.88 -7.59
CA GLN A 209 6.49 -4.05 -6.56
C GLN A 209 7.48 -5.17 -6.90
N ILE A 210 7.00 -6.31 -7.41
CA ILE A 210 7.87 -7.40 -7.87
C ILE A 210 8.80 -6.89 -8.98
N LYS A 211 8.25 -6.18 -9.97
CA LYS A 211 9.07 -5.60 -11.04
C LYS A 211 10.11 -4.62 -10.50
N ARG A 212 9.71 -3.69 -9.63
CA ARG A 212 10.61 -2.70 -9.02
C ARG A 212 11.73 -3.34 -8.19
N ILE A 213 11.43 -4.42 -7.46
CA ILE A 213 12.37 -5.05 -6.52
C ILE A 213 13.30 -6.04 -7.24
N TYR A 214 12.80 -6.77 -8.24
CA TYR A 214 13.51 -7.92 -8.82
C TYR A 214 13.86 -7.79 -10.31
N SER A 215 13.39 -6.76 -11.02
CA SER A 215 13.80 -6.57 -12.43
C SER A 215 15.18 -5.91 -12.46
N TYR A 216 16.18 -6.71 -12.81
CA TYR A 216 17.55 -6.28 -13.17
C TYR A 216 17.65 -6.07 -14.68
#